data_AF-A0A4Q8UC85-F1
#
_entry.id   AF-A0A4Q8UC85-F1
#
_cell.length_a   1.000
_cell.length_b   1.000
_cell.length_c   1.000
_cell.angle_alpha   90.00
_cell.angle_beta   90.00
_cell.angle_gamma   90.00
#
_symmetry.space_group_name_H-M   'P 1'
#
loop_
_entity.id
_entity.type
_entity.pdbx_description
1 polymer ?
#
loop_
_entity_poly.entity_id
_entity_poly.type
_entity_poly.pdbx_seq_one_letter_code
_entity_poly.pdbx_strand_id
1 'polypeptide(L)'
;MTKPTSHITPYFTQAQADQVRAALQAAGPLEGYASLSDLVVAATMREVKRLQRKHNGGRKWADVPAGSMRPGRRTRAETAASEDRP
;
A
#
# COMPACT_ATOMS: atom_id res chain seq x y z
N MET A 1 -3.96 26.68 5.85
CA MET A 1 -3.57 25.54 6.71
C MET A 1 -3.23 24.35 5.81
N THR A 2 -1.96 23.99 5.70
CA THR A 2 -1.53 22.76 5.02
C THR A 2 -1.95 21.57 5.88
N LYS A 3 -2.62 20.58 5.29
CA LYS A 3 -2.97 19.35 6.00
C LYS A 3 -1.68 18.60 6.38
N PRO A 4 -1.58 18.02 7.58
CA PRO A 4 -0.40 17.25 7.95
C PRO A 4 -0.23 16.06 7.01
N THR A 5 0.96 15.93 6.43
CA THR A 5 1.31 14.80 5.57
C THR A 5 1.78 13.65 6.45
N SER A 6 1.32 12.43 6.15
CA SER A 6 1.82 11.20 6.79
C SER A 6 2.43 10.29 5.73
N HIS A 7 3.51 9.60 6.09
CA HIS A 7 4.20 8.70 5.18
C HIS A 7 3.96 7.24 5.58
N ILE A 8 3.69 6.40 4.58
CA ILE A 8 3.65 4.94 4.70
C ILE A 8 4.75 4.41 3.79
N THR A 9 5.68 3.63 4.34
CA THR A 9 6.78 3.03 3.57
C THR A 9 6.51 1.55 3.36
N PRO A 10 5.96 1.15 2.19
CA PRO A 10 5.80 -0.27 1.86
C PRO A 10 7.16 -0.93 1.61
N TYR A 11 7.27 -2.20 1.97
CA TYR A 11 8.42 -3.03 1.60
C TYR A 11 8.16 -3.71 0.25
N PHE A 12 9.00 -3.43 -0.73
CA PHE A 12 9.03 -4.11 -2.01
C PHE A 12 10.26 -5.03 -2.09
N THR A 13 10.14 -6.13 -2.83
CA THR A 13 11.34 -6.80 -3.35
C THR A 13 12.01 -5.91 -4.39
N GLN A 14 13.29 -6.12 -4.66
CA GLN A 14 14.01 -5.37 -5.70
C GLN A 14 13.29 -5.46 -7.05
N ALA A 15 12.90 -6.68 -7.47
CA ALA A 15 12.18 -6.90 -8.72
C ALA A 15 10.84 -6.14 -8.78
N GLN A 16 10.10 -6.08 -7.67
CA GLN A 16 8.86 -5.30 -7.61
C GLN A 16 9.15 -3.79 -7.75
N ALA A 17 10.14 -3.28 -7.02
CA ALA A 17 10.52 -1.87 -7.10
C ALA A 17 10.96 -1.48 -8.52
N ASP A 18 11.74 -2.33 -9.18
CA ASP A 18 12.19 -2.12 -10.56
C ASP A 18 11.01 -2.11 -11.54
N GLN A 19 10.06 -3.02 -11.40
CA GLN A 19 8.83 -3.04 -12.21
C GLN A 19 7.96 -1.80 -12.01
N VAL A 20 7.81 -1.31 -10.76
CA VAL A 20 7.04 -0.07 -10.52
C VAL A 20 7.73 1.13 -11.17
N ARG A 21 9.07 1.24 -11.09
CA ARG A 21 9.81 2.30 -11.78
C ARG A 21 9.67 2.20 -13.30
N ALA A 22 9.79 1.00 -13.87
CA ALA A 22 9.62 0.76 -15.30
C ALA A 22 8.22 1.17 -15.79
N ALA A 23 7.16 0.80 -15.06
CA ALA A 23 5.79 1.17 -15.39
C ALA A 23 5.58 2.68 -15.35
N LEU A 24 6.11 3.37 -14.32
CA LEU A 24 6.04 4.83 -14.24
C LEU A 24 6.77 5.49 -15.41
N GLN A 25 7.96 4.99 -15.77
CA GLN A 25 8.73 5.54 -16.89
C GLN A 25 8.02 5.36 -18.23
N ALA A 26 7.39 4.20 -18.46
CA ALA A 26 6.76 3.87 -19.73
C ALA A 26 5.37 4.53 -19.90
N ALA A 27 4.57 4.61 -18.84
CA ALA A 27 3.16 5.00 -18.93
C ALA A 27 2.73 6.09 -17.94
N GLY A 28 3.60 6.47 -16.99
CA GLY A 28 3.29 7.44 -15.94
C GLY A 28 2.70 8.76 -16.47
N PRO A 29 3.38 9.45 -17.40
CA PRO A 29 2.89 10.70 -17.97
C PRO A 29 1.56 10.56 -18.72
N LEU A 30 1.31 9.42 -19.38
CA LEU A 30 0.07 9.15 -20.12
C LEU A 30 -1.13 8.99 -19.17
N GLU A 31 -0.88 8.49 -17.96
CA GLU A 31 -1.88 8.26 -16.92
C GLU A 31 -1.94 9.41 -15.88
N GLY A 32 -1.15 10.48 -16.08
CA GLY A 32 -1.13 11.66 -15.20
C GLY A 32 -0.36 11.47 -13.88
N TYR A 33 0.51 10.46 -13.77
CA TYR A 33 1.38 10.28 -12.60
C TYR A 33 2.65 11.11 -12.73
N ALA A 34 2.82 12.10 -11.86
CA ALA A 34 4.02 12.96 -11.83
C ALA A 34 5.20 12.34 -11.08
N SER A 35 4.95 11.35 -10.22
CA SER A 35 5.97 10.70 -9.41
C SER A 35 5.63 9.25 -9.05
N LEU A 36 6.63 8.53 -8.52
CA LEU A 36 6.46 7.19 -7.96
C LEU A 36 5.47 7.19 -6.79
N SER A 37 5.52 8.22 -5.96
CA SER A 37 4.59 8.38 -4.83
C SER A 37 3.16 8.52 -5.32
N ASP A 38 2.93 9.32 -6.36
CA ASP A 38 1.58 9.52 -6.92
C ASP A 38 1.00 8.21 -7.45
N LEU A 39 1.80 7.44 -8.20
CA LEU A 39 1.41 6.13 -8.70
C LEU A 39 1.05 5.18 -7.55
N VAL A 40 1.93 5.05 -6.56
CA VAL A 40 1.72 4.11 -5.43
C VAL A 40 0.51 4.52 -4.59
N VAL A 41 0.33 5.82 -4.29
CA VAL A 41 -0.82 6.32 -3.54
C VAL A 41 -2.11 6.08 -4.33
N ALA A 42 -2.14 6.40 -5.62
CA ALA A 42 -3.33 6.20 -6.46
C ALA A 42 -3.71 4.72 -6.57
N ALA A 43 -2.73 3.84 -6.82
CA ALA A 43 -2.94 2.39 -6.88
C ALA A 43 -3.45 1.84 -5.55
N THR A 44 -2.82 2.24 -4.43
CA THR A 44 -3.21 1.80 -3.08
C THR A 44 -4.64 2.27 -2.75
N MET A 45 -4.97 3.52 -3.03
CA MET A 45 -6.30 4.07 -2.75
C MET A 45 -7.38 3.51 -3.67
N ARG A 46 -7.04 3.10 -4.90
CA ARG A 46 -7.95 2.36 -5.79
C ARG A 46 -8.36 1.03 -5.14
N GLU A 47 -7.39 0.33 -4.56
CA GLU A 47 -7.64 -0.94 -3.88
C GLU A 47 -8.43 -0.75 -2.58
N VAL A 48 -8.11 0.26 -1.77
CA VAL A 48 -8.91 0.61 -0.58
C VAL A 48 -10.37 0.86 -0.95
N LYS A 49 -10.64 1.63 -2.02
CA LYS A 49 -12.01 1.86 -2.52
C LYS A 49 -12.69 0.55 -2.95
N ARG A 50 -11.96 -0.37 -3.59
CA ARG A 50 -12.48 -1.70 -3.97
C ARG A 50 -12.89 -2.49 -2.73
N LEU A 51 -12.05 -2.50 -1.70
CA LEU A 51 -12.33 -3.17 -0.43
C LEU A 51 -13.52 -2.53 0.29
N GLN A 52 -13.63 -1.20 0.32
CA GLN A 52 -14.78 -0.50 0.90
C GLN A 52 -16.09 -0.89 0.22
N ARG A 53 -16.11 -0.95 -1.12
CA ARG A 53 -17.29 -1.41 -1.88
C ARG A 53 -17.64 -2.86 -1.57
N LYS A 54 -16.64 -3.75 -1.53
CA LYS A 54 -16.84 -5.18 -1.33
C LYS A 54 -17.23 -5.56 0.10
N HIS A 55 -16.68 -4.87 1.10
CA HIS A 55 -16.73 -5.30 2.50
C HIS A 55 -17.37 -4.29 3.47
N ASN A 56 -17.63 -3.06 3.04
CA ASN A 56 -18.18 -2.01 3.90
C ASN A 56 -19.30 -1.20 3.23
N GLY A 57 -20.03 -1.80 2.28
CA GLY A 57 -21.14 -1.15 1.57
C GLY A 57 -20.74 0.13 0.84
N GLY A 58 -19.48 0.24 0.42
CA GLY A 58 -18.93 1.46 -0.21
C GLY A 58 -18.58 2.57 0.78
N ARG A 59 -18.79 2.39 2.08
CA ARG A 59 -18.45 3.38 3.11
C ARG A 59 -16.97 3.30 3.48
N LYS A 60 -16.42 4.43 3.91
CA LYS A 60 -15.06 4.47 4.48
C LYS A 60 -15.05 3.82 5.86
N TRP A 61 -13.93 3.20 6.23
CA TRP A 61 -13.69 2.78 7.61
C TRP A 61 -13.31 3.98 8.47
N ALA A 62 -13.45 3.82 9.79
CA ALA A 62 -12.88 4.76 10.75
C ALA A 62 -11.35 4.79 10.63
N ASP A 63 -10.76 5.96 10.82
CA ASP A 63 -9.32 6.14 10.73
C ASP A 63 -8.61 5.40 11.88
N VAL A 64 -7.44 4.85 11.59
CA VAL A 64 -6.60 4.14 12.55
C VAL A 64 -5.26 4.90 12.65
N PRO A 65 -4.94 5.53 13.79
CA PRO A 65 -3.73 6.33 13.93
C PRO A 65 -2.44 5.53 13.71
N ALA A 66 -1.40 6.18 13.18
CA ALA A 66 -0.07 5.58 13.11
C ALA A 66 0.39 5.12 14.51
N GLY A 67 1.05 3.96 14.58
CA GLY A 67 1.50 3.36 15.85
C GLY A 67 0.44 2.57 16.61
N SER A 68 -0.85 2.66 16.25
CA SER A 68 -1.91 1.82 16.84
C SER A 68 -2.02 0.43 16.20
N MET A 69 -1.43 0.25 15.02
CA MET A 69 -1.30 -1.05 14.35
C MET A 69 0.11 -1.58 14.51
N ARG A 70 0.24 -2.90 14.68
CA ARG A 70 1.54 -3.57 14.62
C ARG A 70 2.17 -3.29 13.24
N PRO A 71 3.37 -2.71 13.16
CA PRO A 71 4.07 -2.53 11.89
C PRO A 71 4.32 -3.91 11.27
N GLY A 72 3.69 -4.19 10.12
CA GLY A 72 3.72 -5.52 9.52
C GLY A 72 4.75 -5.67 8.41
N ARG A 73 5.82 -6.42 8.68
CA ARG A 73 6.05 -7.70 7.99
C ARG A 73 6.00 -8.78 9.07
N ARG A 74 5.37 -9.94 8.82
CA ARG A 74 5.65 -11.10 9.69
C ARG A 74 7.16 -11.32 9.68
N THR A 75 7.77 -11.52 10.83
CA THR A 75 9.18 -11.96 10.85
C THR A 75 9.24 -13.35 10.18
N ARG A 76 10.39 -13.74 9.60
CA ARG A 76 10.55 -15.11 9.07
C ARG A 76 10.16 -16.18 10.13
N ALA A 77 10.41 -15.90 11.40
CA ALA A 77 10.02 -16.75 12.52
C ALA A 77 8.50 -16.91 12.69
N GLU A 78 7.72 -15.85 12.42
CA GLU A 78 6.24 -15.88 12.47
C GLU A 78 5.60 -16.61 11.28
N THR A 79 6.32 -16.69 10.16
CA THR A 79 5.90 -17.54 9.03
C THR A 79 6.18 -19.02 9.34
N ALA A 80 7.35 -19.34 9.91
CA ALA A 80 7.71 -20.70 10.29
C ALA A 80 6.79 -21.29 11.39
N ALA A 81 6.43 -20.51 12.41
CA ALA A 81 5.51 -20.96 13.47
C ALA A 81 4.06 -21.19 12.98
N SER A 82 3.70 -20.68 11.81
CA SER A 82 2.39 -20.87 11.18
C SER A 82 2.32 -22.15 10.35
N GLU A 83 3.46 -22.72 9.95
CA GLU A 83 3.56 -23.96 9.17
C GLU A 83 3.62 -25.21 10.07
N ASP A 84 3.93 -25.02 11.37
CA ASP A 84 4.15 -26.09 12.35
C ASP A 84 2.93 -26.36 13.25
N ARG A 85 1.74 -25.84 12.87
CA ARG A 85 0.47 -26.23 13.50
C ARG A 85 -0.23 -27.28 12.64
N PRO A 86 -0.40 -28.53 13.12
CA PRO A 86 -1.18 -29.55 12.43
C PRO A 86 -2.68 -29.20 12.38
#